data_AF-A0A2W5SXX2-F1
#
_entry.id   AF-A0A2W5SXX2-F1
#
_cell.length_a   1.000
_cell.length_b   1.000
_cell.length_c   1.000
_cell.angle_alpha   90.00
_cell.angle_beta   90.00
_cell.angle_gamma   90.00
#
_symmetry.space_group_name_H-M   'P 1'
#
loop_
_entity.id
_entity.type
_entity.pdbx_description
1 polymer ?
#
loop_
_entity_poly.entity_id
_entity_poly.type
_entity_poly.pdbx_seq_one_letter_code
_entity_poly.pdbx_strand_id
1 'polypeptide(L)'
;MRVFVVLVCCAAVLGCKKERPAPKAPAISPAEVKLEGTYHAVQCGPVTAVWSGDPEMLAQQAPNAPKSFGAESLAFRFFDGSTEGFAPTGQLFFSDWTFDIFSPDCSLVALQVDHFGPIHVVPVDQLRAYLDGRFKPVAVQAPGGKESLVHGQLRWLSPSQFEFVASCCGGAQAFHANTKDGSLERLLDAPTAPNGVRRGANGWEVVSEPK
;
A
#
# COMPACT_ATOMS: atom_id res chain seq x y z
N MET A 1 -6.99 -88.47 6.74
CA MET A 1 -7.83 -87.93 5.64
C MET A 1 -7.88 -86.42 5.79
N ARG A 2 -7.28 -85.67 4.87
CA ARG A 2 -7.16 -84.20 4.93
C ARG A 2 -8.40 -83.57 4.31
N VAL A 3 -9.10 -82.70 5.05
CA VAL A 3 -10.21 -81.88 4.52
C VAL A 3 -9.68 -80.46 4.33
N PHE A 4 -9.76 -79.97 3.10
CA PHE A 4 -9.42 -78.60 2.73
C PHE A 4 -10.60 -77.67 3.04
N VAL A 5 -10.36 -76.58 3.76
CA VAL A 5 -11.31 -75.48 3.93
C VAL A 5 -10.92 -74.39 2.92
N VAL A 6 -11.84 -74.07 2.00
CA VAL A 6 -11.71 -72.98 1.04
C VAL A 6 -12.19 -71.69 1.70
N LEU A 7 -11.27 -70.72 1.85
CA LEU A 7 -11.57 -69.38 2.35
C LEU A 7 -11.91 -68.48 1.16
N VAL A 8 -13.16 -67.98 1.09
CA VAL A 8 -13.60 -66.98 0.10
C VAL A 8 -13.36 -65.59 0.69
N CYS A 9 -12.39 -64.85 0.16
CA CYS A 9 -12.18 -63.44 0.48
C CYS A 9 -13.03 -62.56 -0.43
N CYS A 10 -14.04 -61.90 0.14
CA CYS A 10 -14.71 -60.75 -0.49
C CYS A 10 -13.80 -59.50 -0.37
N ALA A 11 -13.25 -59.05 -1.49
CA ALA A 11 -12.57 -57.75 -1.57
C ALA A 11 -13.59 -56.66 -1.93
N ALA A 12 -13.89 -55.77 -0.99
CA ALA A 12 -14.67 -54.56 -1.24
C ALA A 12 -13.73 -53.45 -1.75
N VAL A 13 -13.94 -52.99 -2.98
CA VAL A 13 -13.22 -51.87 -3.59
C VAL A 13 -13.84 -50.56 -3.09
N LEU A 14 -13.20 -49.93 -2.10
CA LEU A 14 -13.53 -48.56 -1.68
C LEU A 14 -12.92 -47.57 -2.69
N GLY A 15 -13.76 -47.02 -3.56
CA GLY A 15 -13.38 -45.94 -4.47
C GLY A 15 -13.16 -44.63 -3.71
N CYS A 16 -11.92 -44.15 -3.67
CA CYS A 16 -11.59 -42.80 -3.22
C CYS A 16 -12.17 -41.77 -4.21
N LYS A 17 -13.25 -41.10 -3.82
CA LYS A 17 -13.68 -39.86 -4.48
C LYS A 17 -12.64 -38.78 -4.21
N LYS A 18 -11.88 -38.42 -5.25
CA LYS A 18 -10.98 -37.26 -5.26
C LYS A 18 -11.83 -35.99 -5.21
N GLU A 19 -12.04 -35.47 -4.01
CA GLU A 19 -12.73 -34.20 -3.79
C GLU A 19 -11.92 -33.09 -4.48
N ARG A 20 -12.52 -32.41 -5.45
CA ARG A 20 -11.89 -31.25 -6.09
C ARG A 20 -11.87 -30.13 -5.04
N PRO A 21 -10.72 -29.50 -4.76
CA PRO A 21 -10.69 -28.35 -3.87
C PRO A 21 -11.63 -27.29 -4.42
N ALA A 22 -12.48 -26.76 -3.53
CA ALA A 22 -13.40 -25.68 -3.88
C ALA A 22 -12.62 -24.51 -4.50
N PRO A 23 -13.20 -23.80 -5.48
CA PRO A 23 -12.56 -22.61 -6.04
C PRO A 23 -12.27 -21.63 -4.89
N LYS A 24 -10.99 -21.28 -4.73
CA LYS A 24 -10.55 -20.25 -3.78
C LYS A 24 -11.32 -18.98 -4.13
N ALA A 25 -12.08 -18.44 -3.17
CA ALA A 25 -12.78 -17.17 -3.35
C ALA A 25 -11.79 -16.14 -3.93
N PRO A 26 -12.22 -15.27 -4.87
CA PRO A 26 -11.34 -14.25 -5.43
C PRO A 26 -10.72 -13.45 -4.27
N ALA A 27 -9.40 -13.33 -4.28
CA ALA A 27 -8.69 -12.60 -3.25
C ALA A 27 -9.13 -11.13 -3.32
N ILE A 28 -9.49 -10.56 -2.17
CA ILE A 28 -9.82 -9.13 -2.08
C ILE A 28 -8.54 -8.36 -2.37
N SER A 29 -8.61 -7.41 -3.29
CA SER A 29 -7.49 -6.54 -3.67
C SER A 29 -7.99 -5.09 -3.84
N PRO A 30 -7.10 -4.09 -3.68
CA PRO A 30 -7.44 -2.72 -3.98
C PRO A 30 -7.97 -2.58 -5.42
N ALA A 31 -9.06 -1.83 -5.59
CA ALA A 31 -9.64 -1.56 -6.89
C ALA A 31 -10.10 -0.10 -7.00
N GLU A 32 -9.75 0.58 -8.09
CA GLU A 32 -10.31 1.89 -8.38
C GLU A 32 -11.83 1.76 -8.61
N VAL A 33 -12.60 2.64 -7.96
CA VAL A 33 -14.05 2.71 -8.10
C VAL A 33 -14.48 4.12 -8.47
N LYS A 34 -15.55 4.24 -9.25
CA LYS A 34 -16.14 5.53 -9.59
C LYS A 34 -17.25 5.85 -8.61
N LEU A 35 -17.08 6.93 -7.86
CA LEU A 35 -18.13 7.49 -7.01
C LEU A 35 -18.48 8.88 -7.52
N GLU A 36 -19.77 9.15 -7.66
CA GLU A 36 -20.26 10.46 -8.10
C GLU A 36 -19.76 11.57 -7.17
N GLY A 37 -19.28 12.68 -7.75
CA GLY A 37 -18.77 13.82 -7.01
C GLY A 37 -17.41 13.62 -6.34
N THR A 38 -16.71 12.51 -6.59
CA THR A 38 -15.36 12.25 -6.04
C THR A 38 -14.27 12.44 -7.08
N TYR A 39 -13.09 12.88 -6.64
CA TYR A 39 -11.94 13.07 -7.52
C TYR A 39 -11.30 11.74 -7.92
N HIS A 40 -11.07 10.88 -6.94
CA HIS A 40 -10.60 9.51 -7.11
C HIS A 40 -11.05 8.67 -5.91
N ALA A 41 -11.26 7.38 -6.11
CA ALA A 41 -11.59 6.47 -5.03
C ALA A 41 -11.02 5.08 -5.27
N VAL A 42 -10.53 4.47 -4.20
CA VAL A 42 -9.99 3.10 -4.21
C VAL A 42 -10.72 2.32 -3.12
N GLN A 43 -11.39 1.24 -3.51
CA GLN A 43 -12.04 0.31 -2.60
C GLN A 43 -11.10 -0.82 -2.23
N CYS A 44 -11.06 -1.16 -0.94
CA CYS A 44 -10.37 -2.32 -0.39
C CYS A 44 -11.27 -3.00 0.64
N GLY A 45 -11.96 -4.07 0.21
CA GLY A 45 -12.92 -4.77 1.07
C GLY A 45 -14.04 -3.83 1.57
N PRO A 46 -14.23 -3.67 2.90
CA PRO A 46 -15.31 -2.87 3.48
C PRO A 46 -14.99 -1.37 3.60
N VAL A 47 -13.82 -0.93 3.12
CA VAL A 47 -13.37 0.47 3.20
C VAL A 47 -13.13 1.01 1.79
N THR A 48 -13.52 2.26 1.56
CA THR A 48 -13.15 3.00 0.36
C THR A 48 -12.39 4.26 0.75
N ALA A 49 -11.17 4.39 0.26
CA ALA A 49 -10.43 5.65 0.30
C ALA A 49 -10.98 6.58 -0.78
N VAL A 50 -11.29 7.81 -0.40
CA VAL A 50 -11.91 8.82 -1.26
C VAL A 50 -11.06 10.07 -1.21
N TRP A 51 -10.48 10.44 -2.33
CA TRP A 51 -9.77 11.69 -2.49
C TRP A 51 -10.72 12.77 -2.99
N SER A 52 -10.60 13.97 -2.43
CA SER A 52 -11.13 15.20 -3.01
C SER A 52 -10.03 15.92 -3.79
N GLY A 53 -10.43 16.79 -4.71
CA GLY A 53 -9.51 17.53 -5.55
C GLY A 53 -10.24 18.25 -6.67
N ASP A 54 -9.53 19.14 -7.35
CA ASP A 54 -10.04 19.89 -8.49
C ASP A 54 -9.38 19.40 -9.80
N PRO A 55 -10.11 18.65 -10.64
CA PRO A 55 -9.59 18.17 -11.91
C PRO A 55 -9.38 19.29 -12.94
N GLU A 56 -10.13 20.38 -12.86
CA GLU A 56 -10.00 21.51 -13.77
C GLU A 56 -8.73 22.31 -13.46
N MET A 57 -8.48 22.55 -12.16
CA MET A 57 -7.23 23.18 -11.71
C MET A 57 -6.01 22.39 -12.19
N LEU A 58 -6.00 21.06 -12.01
CA LEU A 58 -4.91 20.21 -12.49
C LEU A 58 -4.72 20.34 -14.01
N ALA A 59 -5.82 20.27 -14.77
CA ALA A 59 -5.77 20.38 -16.23
C ALA A 59 -5.24 21.74 -16.72
N GLN A 60 -5.49 22.83 -15.98
CA GLN A 60 -5.06 24.17 -16.34
C GLN A 60 -3.60 24.45 -15.93
N GLN A 61 -3.19 24.05 -14.73
CA GLN A 61 -1.89 24.42 -14.16
C GLN A 61 -0.79 23.41 -14.46
N ALA A 62 -1.12 22.13 -14.53
CA ALA A 62 -0.15 21.06 -14.72
C ALA A 62 -0.75 19.91 -15.55
N PRO A 63 -1.08 20.14 -16.84
CA PRO A 63 -1.77 19.15 -17.69
C PRO A 63 -1.01 17.83 -17.88
N ASN A 64 0.30 17.82 -17.62
CA ASN A 64 1.16 16.64 -17.72
C ASN A 64 1.51 16.02 -16.35
N ALA A 65 1.02 16.57 -15.24
CA ALA A 65 1.28 16.04 -13.91
C ALA A 65 0.43 14.78 -13.64
N PRO A 66 0.90 13.88 -12.76
CA PRO A 66 0.11 12.75 -12.30
C PRO A 66 -1.21 13.21 -11.67
N LYS A 67 -2.27 12.40 -11.80
CA LYS A 67 -3.58 12.69 -11.19
C LYS A 67 -3.48 12.93 -9.68
N SER A 68 -2.55 12.30 -8.97
CA SER A 68 -2.39 12.55 -7.53
C SER A 68 -2.03 14.00 -7.18
N PHE A 69 -1.46 14.78 -8.11
CA PHE A 69 -1.16 16.20 -7.88
C PHE A 69 -2.41 17.07 -7.71
N GLY A 70 -3.57 16.63 -8.22
CA GLY A 70 -4.83 17.34 -8.02
C GLY A 70 -5.54 16.95 -6.73
N ALA A 71 -5.01 16.01 -5.95
CA ALA A 71 -5.61 15.62 -4.68
C ALA A 71 -5.34 16.67 -3.59
N GLU A 72 -6.35 16.93 -2.78
CA GLU A 72 -6.32 17.97 -1.74
C GLU A 72 -6.59 17.40 -0.35
N SER A 73 -7.45 16.38 -0.27
CA SER A 73 -7.76 15.69 0.97
C SER A 73 -8.08 14.23 0.74
N LEU A 74 -8.04 13.44 1.81
CA LEU A 74 -8.38 12.03 1.84
C LEU A 74 -9.41 11.79 2.95
N ALA A 75 -10.43 10.99 2.66
CA ALA A 75 -11.38 10.48 3.62
C ALA A 75 -11.60 8.98 3.39
N PHE A 76 -12.11 8.30 4.41
CA PHE A 76 -12.46 6.88 4.35
C PHE A 76 -13.94 6.70 4.54
N ARG A 77 -14.59 6.07 3.56
CA ARG A 77 -15.98 5.62 3.65
C ARG A 77 -16.00 4.16 4.07
N PHE A 78 -16.77 3.85 5.11
CA PHE A 78 -16.90 2.50 5.65
C PHE A 78 -18.20 1.83 5.18
N PHE A 79 -18.28 0.50 5.35
CA PHE A 79 -19.43 -0.31 4.93
C PHE A 79 -20.76 0.10 5.58
N ASP A 80 -20.73 0.71 6.77
CA ASP A 80 -21.90 1.25 7.47
C ASP A 80 -22.39 2.58 6.89
N GLY A 81 -21.72 3.10 5.86
CA GLY A 81 -22.03 4.35 5.19
C GLY A 81 -21.42 5.60 5.84
N SER A 82 -20.79 5.46 7.01
CA SER A 82 -20.09 6.58 7.65
C SER A 82 -18.80 6.95 6.89
N THR A 83 -18.38 8.20 7.06
CA THR A 83 -17.17 8.74 6.44
C THR A 83 -16.36 9.49 7.48
N GLU A 84 -15.05 9.24 7.52
CA GLU A 84 -14.10 9.92 8.42
C GLU A 84 -12.95 10.51 7.61
N GLY A 85 -12.64 11.77 7.89
CA GLY A 85 -11.54 12.48 7.22
C GLY A 85 -10.18 12.04 7.76
N PHE A 86 -9.19 11.92 6.87
CA PHE A 86 -7.81 11.76 7.26
C PHE A 86 -7.19 13.14 7.54
N ALA A 87 -6.78 13.37 8.78
CA ALA A 87 -6.06 14.57 9.19
C ALA A 87 -4.57 14.23 9.37
N PRO A 88 -3.68 14.60 8.43
CA PRO A 88 -2.25 14.42 8.62
C PRO A 88 -1.76 15.20 9.84
N THR A 89 -0.75 14.67 10.53
CA THR A 89 -0.18 15.31 11.74
C THR A 89 0.64 16.54 11.41
N GLY A 90 1.14 16.65 10.19
CA GLY A 90 1.83 17.83 9.69
C GLY A 90 1.38 18.20 8.29
N GLN A 91 2.25 18.86 7.53
CA GLN A 91 1.89 19.42 6.23
C GLN A 91 2.13 18.39 5.13
N LEU A 92 1.11 18.15 4.30
CA LEU A 92 1.26 17.45 3.03
C LEU A 92 1.12 18.45 1.89
N PHE A 93 1.97 18.30 0.88
CA PHE A 93 1.92 19.02 -0.38
C PHE A 93 1.28 18.16 -1.46
N PHE A 94 0.91 18.78 -2.58
CA PHE A 94 0.32 18.09 -3.73
C PHE A 94 1.18 16.90 -4.23
N SER A 95 2.50 16.98 -4.05
CA SER A 95 3.46 15.94 -4.45
C SER A 95 3.51 14.73 -3.52
N ASP A 96 2.96 14.86 -2.31
CA ASP A 96 3.04 13.81 -1.28
C ASP A 96 1.89 12.79 -1.42
N TRP A 97 0.84 13.15 -2.15
CA TRP A 97 -0.29 12.27 -2.36
C TRP A 97 0.05 11.09 -3.28
N THR A 98 -0.40 9.92 -2.87
CA THR A 98 -0.43 8.68 -3.66
C THR A 98 -1.80 8.03 -3.54
N PHE A 99 -2.18 7.27 -4.56
CA PHE A 99 -3.39 6.44 -4.54
C PHE A 99 -3.11 4.98 -4.13
N ASP A 100 -1.84 4.56 -4.13
CA ASP A 100 -1.40 3.21 -3.75
C ASP A 100 -1.23 3.07 -2.23
N ILE A 101 -2.27 3.41 -1.46
CA ILE A 101 -2.19 3.41 0.02
C ILE A 101 -2.54 2.07 0.65
N PHE A 102 -3.31 1.21 -0.02
CA PHE A 102 -3.71 -0.09 0.53
C PHE A 102 -2.76 -1.21 0.09
N SER A 103 -2.42 -2.09 1.04
CA SER A 103 -1.68 -3.30 0.73
C SER A 103 -2.42 -4.19 -0.27
N PRO A 104 -1.73 -5.02 -1.07
CA PRO A 104 -2.33 -5.83 -2.13
C PRO A 104 -3.46 -6.79 -1.70
N ASP A 105 -3.50 -7.19 -0.42
CA ASP A 105 -4.54 -8.07 0.15
C ASP A 105 -5.56 -7.33 1.04
N CYS A 106 -5.54 -5.99 1.00
CA CYS A 106 -6.39 -5.11 1.81
C CYS A 106 -6.26 -5.28 3.34
N SER A 107 -5.17 -5.85 3.83
CA SER A 107 -4.97 -6.01 5.27
C SER A 107 -4.44 -4.73 5.96
N LEU A 108 -3.67 -3.92 5.24
CA LEU A 108 -3.00 -2.73 5.75
C LEU A 108 -3.29 -1.50 4.87
N VAL A 109 -3.18 -0.32 5.48
CA VAL A 109 -3.08 0.97 4.80
C VAL A 109 -1.83 1.70 5.27
N ALA A 110 -1.11 2.32 4.34
CA ALA A 110 0.06 3.15 4.60
C ALA A 110 -0.26 4.62 4.31
N LEU A 111 -0.12 5.48 5.32
CA LEU A 111 -0.54 6.88 5.31
C LEU A 111 0.64 7.77 5.62
N GLN A 112 1.09 8.56 4.66
CA GLN A 112 2.05 9.63 4.93
C GLN A 112 1.34 10.72 5.73
N VAL A 113 1.82 11.01 6.94
CA VAL A 113 1.17 11.98 7.85
C VAL A 113 1.87 13.33 7.90
N ASP A 114 3.02 13.46 7.24
CA ASP A 114 3.77 14.71 7.06
C ASP A 114 4.73 14.56 5.86
N HIS A 115 5.11 15.68 5.25
CA HIS A 115 6.08 15.76 4.15
C HIS A 115 7.41 15.06 4.47
N PHE A 116 7.87 15.12 5.72
CA PHE A 116 9.11 14.51 6.20
C PHE A 116 8.91 13.18 6.92
N GLY A 117 7.71 12.61 6.79
CA GLY A 117 7.29 11.40 7.50
C GLY A 117 6.91 11.66 8.96
N PRO A 118 6.49 10.61 9.69
CA PRO A 118 6.55 9.22 9.27
C PRO A 118 5.46 8.83 8.27
N ILE A 119 5.61 7.62 7.71
CA ILE A 119 4.51 6.89 7.08
C ILE A 119 3.90 5.99 8.16
N HIS A 120 2.63 6.18 8.47
CA HIS A 120 1.89 5.34 9.40
C HIS A 120 1.32 4.12 8.71
N VAL A 121 1.60 2.93 9.25
CA VAL A 121 0.99 1.69 8.80
C VAL A 121 -0.07 1.24 9.80
N VAL A 122 -1.27 1.00 9.29
CA VAL A 122 -2.48 0.75 10.09
C VAL A 122 -3.19 -0.47 9.51
N PRO A 123 -3.58 -1.46 10.34
CA PRO A 123 -4.50 -2.51 9.92
C PRO A 123 -5.84 -1.92 9.49
N VAL A 124 -6.38 -2.36 8.35
CA VAL A 124 -7.63 -1.80 7.80
C VAL A 124 -8.81 -1.95 8.76
N ASP A 125 -8.86 -3.04 9.53
CA ASP A 125 -9.86 -3.27 10.58
C ASP A 125 -9.71 -2.36 11.81
N GLN A 126 -8.55 -1.73 11.99
CA GLN A 126 -8.26 -0.73 13.03
C GLN A 126 -8.30 0.71 12.51
N LEU A 127 -8.54 0.92 11.21
CA LEU A 127 -8.45 2.24 10.58
C LEU A 127 -9.36 3.28 11.25
N ARG A 128 -10.59 2.91 11.59
CA ARG A 128 -11.50 3.81 12.32
C ARG A 128 -10.93 4.23 13.68
N ALA A 129 -10.46 3.24 14.44
CA ALA A 129 -9.84 3.53 15.74
C ALA A 129 -8.58 4.42 15.58
N TYR A 130 -7.85 4.28 14.48
CA TYR A 130 -6.71 5.15 14.17
C TYR A 130 -7.13 6.59 13.86
N LEU A 131 -8.14 6.79 13.01
CA LEU A 131 -8.65 8.12 12.65
C LEU A 131 -9.22 8.86 13.88
N ASP A 132 -9.82 8.12 14.81
CA ASP A 132 -10.28 8.64 16.11
C ASP A 132 -9.16 8.83 17.16
N GLY A 133 -7.91 8.52 16.84
CA GLY A 133 -6.77 8.62 17.77
C GLY A 133 -6.71 7.55 18.86
N ARG A 134 -7.47 6.46 18.73
CA ARG A 134 -7.55 5.33 19.67
C ARG A 134 -6.63 4.16 19.32
N PHE A 135 -6.03 4.16 18.12
CA PHE A 135 -5.08 3.14 17.69
C PHE A 135 -3.72 3.76 17.39
N LYS A 136 -2.65 3.14 17.91
CA LYS A 136 -1.27 3.57 17.64
C LYS A 136 -0.72 2.84 16.39
N PRO A 137 -0.32 3.56 15.34
CA PRO A 137 0.21 2.95 14.12
C PRO A 137 1.64 2.42 14.32
N VAL A 138 2.09 1.59 13.38
CA VAL A 138 3.52 1.38 13.15
C VAL A 138 4.04 2.58 12.36
N ALA A 139 4.99 3.32 12.94
CA ALA A 139 5.58 4.49 12.29
C ALA A 139 6.85 4.09 11.54
N VAL A 140 6.85 4.31 10.22
CA VAL A 140 7.99 4.07 9.33
C VAL A 140 8.66 5.41 9.06
N GLN A 141 9.88 5.58 9.56
CA GLN A 141 10.65 6.82 9.45
C GLN A 141 12.03 6.53 8.88
N ALA A 142 12.38 7.24 7.81
CA ALA A 142 13.75 7.19 7.29
C ALA A 142 14.69 7.83 8.32
N PRO A 143 15.85 7.23 8.60
CA PRO A 143 16.82 7.82 9.50
C PRO A 143 17.41 9.10 8.87
N GLY A 144 16.83 10.24 9.22
CA GLY A 144 17.44 11.55 8.95
C GLY A 144 18.62 11.74 9.89
N GLY A 145 19.76 12.17 9.36
CA GLY A 145 20.88 12.62 10.18
C GLY A 145 20.55 13.95 10.85
N LYS A 146 21.12 15.04 10.32
CA LYS A 146 20.76 16.42 10.72
C LYS A 146 19.69 17.05 9.82
N GLU A 147 19.28 16.34 8.77
CA GLU A 147 18.41 16.84 7.72
C GLU A 147 17.03 16.18 7.78
N SER A 148 16.00 16.96 7.46
CA SER A 148 14.64 16.45 7.25
C SER A 148 14.55 15.88 5.84
N LEU A 149 14.40 14.56 5.73
CA LEU A 149 14.25 13.88 4.45
C LEU A 149 12.78 13.88 4.04
N VAL A 150 12.50 14.34 2.83
CA VAL A 150 11.16 14.30 2.23
C VAL A 150 10.82 12.88 1.84
N HIS A 151 9.70 12.36 2.33
CA HIS A 151 9.20 11.04 1.97
C HIS A 151 8.34 11.10 0.72
N GLY A 152 8.47 10.10 -0.15
CA GLY A 152 7.61 9.99 -1.32
C GLY A 152 7.81 8.68 -2.08
N GLN A 153 7.13 8.56 -3.22
CA GLN A 153 7.18 7.39 -4.10
C GLN A 153 6.86 6.06 -3.38
N LEU A 154 5.93 6.10 -2.42
CA LEU A 154 5.45 4.91 -1.72
C LEU A 154 4.83 3.93 -2.72
N ARG A 155 5.24 2.66 -2.63
CA ARG A 155 4.69 1.56 -3.43
C ARG A 155 4.69 0.24 -2.68
N TRP A 156 3.57 -0.47 -2.72
CA TRP A 156 3.52 -1.81 -2.13
C TRP A 156 4.27 -2.86 -2.96
N LEU A 157 5.02 -3.72 -2.26
CA LEU A 157 5.75 -4.86 -2.85
C LEU A 157 5.07 -6.19 -2.50
N SER A 158 4.49 -6.28 -1.31
CA SER A 158 3.75 -7.42 -0.80
C SER A 158 2.75 -6.94 0.26
N PRO A 159 1.86 -7.81 0.78
CA PRO A 159 0.99 -7.45 1.91
C PRO A 159 1.68 -6.84 3.13
N SER A 160 2.95 -7.18 3.37
CA SER A 160 3.68 -6.77 4.59
C SER A 160 4.94 -5.94 4.33
N GLN A 161 5.12 -5.47 3.09
CA GLN A 161 6.29 -4.69 2.71
C GLN A 161 5.94 -3.69 1.61
N PHE A 162 6.43 -2.47 1.76
CA PHE A 162 6.42 -1.44 0.72
C PHE A 162 7.81 -0.84 0.56
N GLU A 163 8.03 -0.17 -0.56
CA GLU A 163 9.21 0.67 -0.77
C GLU A 163 8.83 2.15 -0.78
N PHE A 164 9.78 3.01 -0.42
CA PHE A 164 9.63 4.46 -0.52
C PHE A 164 11.00 5.14 -0.68
N VAL A 165 10.98 6.39 -1.11
CA VAL A 165 12.16 7.26 -1.25
C VAL A 165 12.14 8.31 -0.16
N ALA A 166 13.32 8.62 0.38
CA ALA A 166 13.57 9.73 1.29
C ALA A 166 14.68 10.62 0.70
N SER A 167 14.42 11.91 0.49
CA SER A 167 15.37 12.81 -0.19
C SER A 167 15.49 14.18 0.46
N CYS A 168 16.70 14.74 0.49
CA CYS A 168 16.95 16.16 0.78
C CYS A 168 18.16 16.62 0.00
N CYS A 169 18.26 17.94 -0.22
CA CYS A 169 19.55 18.59 -0.33
C CYS A 169 20.39 18.09 -1.54
N GLY A 170 19.71 17.60 -2.58
CA GLY A 170 20.35 17.03 -3.76
C GLY A 170 20.81 15.57 -3.62
N GLY A 171 20.49 14.88 -2.51
CA GLY A 171 20.70 13.45 -2.30
C GLY A 171 19.38 12.70 -2.11
N ALA A 172 19.45 11.36 -2.17
CA ALA A 172 18.28 10.49 -2.04
C ALA A 172 18.65 9.10 -1.49
N GLN A 173 17.71 8.52 -0.76
CA GLN A 173 17.78 7.16 -0.23
C GLN A 173 16.50 6.41 -0.61
N ALA A 174 16.60 5.12 -0.86
CA ALA A 174 15.45 4.25 -1.08
C ALA A 174 15.46 3.09 -0.09
N PHE A 175 14.28 2.73 0.40
CA PHE A 175 14.13 1.72 1.45
C PHE A 175 13.04 0.71 1.10
N HIS A 176 13.23 -0.55 1.48
CA HIS A 176 12.11 -1.42 1.84
C HIS A 176 11.73 -1.17 3.30
N ALA A 177 10.44 -1.05 3.58
CA ALA A 177 9.88 -0.94 4.92
C ALA A 177 9.11 -2.21 5.29
N ASN A 178 9.45 -2.78 6.44
CA ASN A 178 8.66 -3.86 7.05
C ASN A 178 7.49 -3.27 7.83
N THR A 179 6.26 -3.67 7.52
CA THR A 179 5.07 -3.09 8.16
C THR A 179 4.83 -3.56 9.59
N LYS A 180 5.50 -4.64 10.02
CA LYS A 180 5.30 -5.22 11.35
C LYS A 180 5.92 -4.37 12.45
N ASP A 181 7.11 -3.84 12.19
CA ASP A 181 7.94 -3.14 13.19
C ASP A 181 8.52 -1.81 12.68
N GLY A 182 8.28 -1.46 11.41
CA GLY A 182 8.80 -0.26 10.78
C GLY A 182 10.29 -0.31 10.46
N SER A 183 10.92 -1.49 10.56
CA SER A 183 12.31 -1.68 10.20
C SER A 183 12.54 -1.42 8.71
N LEU A 184 13.71 -0.85 8.41
CA LEU A 184 14.08 -0.45 7.06
C LEU A 184 15.29 -1.23 6.56
N GLU A 185 15.19 -1.74 5.34
CA GLU A 185 16.32 -2.21 4.54
C GLU A 185 16.65 -1.13 3.51
N ARG A 186 17.89 -0.64 3.51
CA ARG A 186 18.34 0.39 2.56
C ARG A 186 18.72 -0.26 1.23
N LEU A 187 18.09 0.20 0.15
CA LEU A 187 18.30 -0.28 -1.21
C LEU A 187 19.27 0.59 -1.99
N LEU A 188 19.22 1.90 -1.72
CA LEU A 188 20.04 2.92 -2.35
C LEU A 188 20.44 3.96 -1.31
N ASP A 189 21.69 4.42 -1.40
CA ASP A 189 22.19 5.60 -0.71
C ASP A 189 22.97 6.45 -1.71
N ALA A 190 22.32 7.49 -2.23
CA ALA A 190 22.86 8.38 -3.24
C ALA A 190 23.10 9.77 -2.61
N PRO A 191 24.33 10.09 -2.18
CA PRO A 191 24.63 11.41 -1.64
C PRO A 191 24.51 12.53 -2.70
N THR A 192 24.42 12.16 -3.98
CA THR A 192 24.22 13.09 -5.08
C THR A 192 23.26 12.47 -6.11
N ALA A 193 22.06 13.04 -6.17
CA ALA A 193 20.95 12.71 -7.04
C ALA A 193 20.21 14.02 -7.44
N PRO A 194 20.86 14.92 -8.20
CA PRO A 194 20.33 16.25 -8.49
C PRO A 194 19.02 16.23 -9.28
N ASN A 195 18.79 15.18 -10.06
CA ASN A 195 17.53 14.96 -10.78
C ASN A 195 16.65 13.87 -10.13
N GLY A 196 16.93 13.54 -8.86
CA GLY A 196 16.23 12.52 -8.11
C GLY A 196 16.65 11.09 -8.47
N VAL A 197 15.84 10.15 -7.99
CA VAL A 197 16.00 8.70 -8.20
C VAL A 197 14.74 8.13 -8.81
N ARG A 198 14.90 7.02 -9.54
CA ARG A 198 13.78 6.28 -10.11
C ARG A 198 14.01 4.78 -10.01
N ARG A 199 12.93 4.02 -10.13
CA ARG A 199 12.99 2.57 -10.26
C ARG A 199 13.32 2.19 -11.71
N GLY A 200 14.48 1.58 -11.91
CA GLY A 200 14.91 0.93 -13.15
C GLY A 200 14.59 -0.56 -13.15
N ALA A 201 15.08 -1.26 -14.18
CA ALA A 201 14.90 -2.71 -14.31
C ALA A 201 15.61 -3.51 -13.20
N ASN A 202 16.71 -2.96 -12.66
CA ASN A 202 17.57 -3.64 -11.69
C ASN A 202 17.45 -3.05 -10.27
N GLY A 203 16.42 -2.25 -10.00
CA GLY A 203 16.24 -1.56 -8.71
C GLY A 203 16.30 -0.04 -8.83
N TRP A 204 16.62 0.63 -7.73
CA TRP A 204 16.70 2.10 -7.67
C TRP A 204 17.99 2.63 -8.29
N GLU A 205 17.87 3.66 -9.12
CA GLU A 205 19.00 4.32 -9.79
C GLU A 205 18.85 5.84 -9.78
N VAL A 206 19.99 6.53 -9.79
CA VAL A 206 20.06 8.00 -9.90
C VAL A 206 19.72 8.41 -11.34
N VAL A 207 18.92 9.46 -11.50
CA VAL A 207 18.60 10.02 -12.81
C VAL A 207 19.74 10.93 -13.26
N SER A 208 20.50 10.48 -14.25
CA SER A 208 21.66 11.22 -14.79
C SER A 208 21.28 12.39 -15.71
N GLU A 209 20.18 12.29 -16.45
CA GLU A 209 19.67 13.35 -17.33
C GLU A 209 18.14 13.43 -17.24
N PRO A 210 17.54 14.63 -17.17
CA PRO A 210 16.09 14.79 -17.30
C PRO A 210 15.69 14.39 -18.73
N LYS A 211 14.76 13.43 -18.84
CA LYS A 211 14.14 13.06 -20.12
C LYS A 211 13.08 14.06 -20.53
#